data_AF-A0AA88QWI0-F1
#
_entry.id   AF-A0AA88QWI0-F1
#
_cell.length_a   1.000
_cell.length_b   1.000
_cell.length_c   1.000
_cell.angle_alpha   90.00
_cell.angle_beta   90.00
_cell.angle_gamma   90.00
#
_symmetry.space_group_name_H-M   'P 1'
#
loop_
_entity.id
_entity.type
_entity.pdbx_description
1 polymer ?
#
loop_
_entity_poly.entity_id
_entity_poly.type
_entity_poly.pdbx_seq_one_letter_code
_entity_poly.pdbx_strand_id
1 'polypeptide(L)'
;KLEDLLSKVEQAPSQSMQDALLPATKALIAIELLRHSDMDVKVSVVSCITELTRISAPDPPYSDEQMKFVCVYYVFMKSHDCFHLTGEQEIFQLTIMALENLSRLSGRCYLKAVQILEYTAQVRSCLVMQDLGCDAQIVEMFKLFLKTV
;
A
#
# COMPACT_ATOMS: atom_id res chain seq x y z
N LYS A 1 -14.70 1.84 -7.97
CA LYS A 1 -15.81 1.83 -6.98
C LYS A 1 -15.32 1.98 -5.54
N LEU A 2 -14.56 1.04 -4.98
CA LEU A 2 -14.00 1.21 -3.62
C LEU A 2 -12.86 2.25 -3.60
N GLU A 3 -11.89 2.08 -4.51
CA GLU A 3 -10.79 3.04 -4.74
C GLU A 3 -11.27 4.50 -4.86
N ASP A 4 -12.27 4.77 -5.71
CA ASP A 4 -12.84 6.11 -5.89
C ASP A 4 -13.51 6.71 -4.65
N LEU A 5 -13.92 5.87 -3.70
CA LEU A 5 -14.47 6.32 -2.42
C LEU A 5 -13.35 6.62 -1.44
N LEU A 6 -12.33 5.74 -1.38
CA LEU A 6 -11.16 5.92 -0.52
C LEU A 6 -10.35 7.16 -0.91
N SER A 7 -10.21 7.46 -2.20
CA SER A 7 -9.47 8.63 -2.70
C SER A 7 -10.05 9.98 -2.27
N LYS A 8 -11.30 10.00 -1.78
CA LYS A 8 -11.99 11.20 -1.29
C LYS A 8 -11.94 11.36 0.23
N VAL A 9 -11.39 10.38 0.94
CA VAL A 9 -11.27 10.43 2.40
C VAL A 9 -9.98 11.16 2.75
N GLU A 10 -10.08 12.14 3.63
CA GLU A 10 -8.90 12.88 4.12
C GLU A 10 -8.06 12.02 5.07
N GLN A 11 -6.85 12.50 5.33
CA GLN A 11 -5.93 11.89 6.29
C GLN A 11 -6.49 12.03 7.72
N ALA A 12 -5.97 11.22 8.64
CA ALA A 12 -6.37 11.23 10.04
C ALA A 12 -7.90 11.28 10.28
N PRO A 13 -8.71 10.39 9.65
CA PRO A 13 -10.16 10.45 9.75
C PRO A 13 -10.65 10.17 11.17
N SER A 14 -11.88 10.62 11.48
CA SER A 14 -12.53 10.36 12.77
C SER A 14 -12.62 8.87 13.11
N GLN A 15 -12.69 8.52 14.40
CA GLN A 15 -12.75 7.12 14.85
C GLN A 15 -13.92 6.36 14.21
N SER A 16 -15.09 6.99 14.07
CA SER A 16 -16.25 6.35 13.42
C SER A 16 -15.98 5.99 11.96
N MET A 17 -15.24 6.83 11.22
CA MET A 17 -14.84 6.52 9.85
C MET A 17 -13.82 5.39 9.81
N GLN A 18 -12.85 5.39 10.73
CA GLN A 18 -11.89 4.28 10.84
C GLN A 18 -12.59 2.94 11.09
N ASP A 19 -13.58 2.92 11.99
CA ASP A 19 -14.36 1.72 12.30
C ASP A 19 -15.20 1.25 11.09
N ALA A 20 -15.72 2.19 10.29
CA ALA A 20 -16.44 1.90 9.06
C ALA A 20 -15.53 1.37 7.93
N LEU A 21 -14.25 1.75 7.92
CA LEU A 21 -13.25 1.28 6.94
C LEU A 21 -12.69 -0.10 7.31
N LEU A 22 -12.72 -0.48 8.60
CA LEU A 22 -12.14 -1.73 9.09
C LEU A 22 -12.59 -3.01 8.34
N PRO A 23 -13.88 -3.19 7.99
CA PRO A 23 -14.30 -4.36 7.21
C PRO A 23 -13.67 -4.40 5.82
N ALA A 24 -13.53 -3.24 5.16
CA ALA A 24 -12.89 -3.14 3.85
C ALA A 24 -11.39 -3.46 3.95
N THR A 25 -10.71 -2.95 4.98
CA THR A 25 -9.31 -3.29 5.27
C THR A 25 -9.11 -4.79 5.43
N LYS A 26 -9.94 -5.45 6.25
CA LYS A 26 -9.88 -6.91 6.48
C LYS A 26 -10.11 -7.70 5.19
N ALA A 27 -11.05 -7.27 4.36
CA ALA A 27 -11.32 -7.92 3.08
C ALA A 27 -10.14 -7.77 2.11
N LEU A 28 -9.53 -6.59 2.02
CA LEU A 28 -8.45 -6.29 1.08
C LEU A 28 -7.13 -7.02 1.41
N ILE A 29 -6.88 -7.28 2.69
CA ILE A 29 -5.71 -8.07 3.13
C ILE A 29 -5.98 -9.59 3.10
N ALA A 30 -7.18 -10.02 2.70
CA ALA A 30 -7.47 -11.45 2.60
C ALA A 30 -6.58 -12.10 1.54
N ILE A 31 -5.97 -13.24 1.88
CA ILE A 31 -4.95 -13.90 1.07
C ILE A 31 -5.48 -14.29 -0.32
N GLU A 32 -6.79 -14.53 -0.44
CA GLU A 32 -7.47 -14.84 -1.69
C GLU A 32 -7.42 -13.68 -2.69
N LEU A 33 -7.50 -12.43 -2.21
CA LEU A 33 -7.37 -11.24 -3.05
C LEU A 33 -5.90 -10.94 -3.37
N LEU A 34 -5.01 -11.10 -2.38
CA LEU A 34 -3.58 -10.91 -2.56
C LEU A 34 -2.98 -11.90 -3.58
N ARG A 35 -3.46 -13.15 -3.57
CA ARG A 35 -2.99 -14.22 -4.46
C ARG A 35 -3.93 -14.49 -5.64
N HIS A 36 -4.82 -13.56 -5.98
CA HIS A 36 -5.73 -13.68 -7.12
C HIS A 36 -4.95 -13.95 -8.42
N SER A 37 -5.50 -14.69 -9.39
CA SER A 37 -4.77 -15.00 -10.63
C SER A 37 -4.63 -13.80 -11.59
N ASP A 38 -5.64 -12.94 -11.61
CA ASP A 38 -5.70 -11.76 -12.47
C ASP A 38 -4.84 -10.60 -11.91
N MET A 39 -3.90 -10.11 -12.73
CA MET A 39 -3.02 -8.99 -12.38
C MET A 39 -3.76 -7.65 -12.27
N ASP A 40 -4.80 -7.39 -13.08
CA ASP A 40 -5.57 -6.15 -13.02
C ASP A 40 -6.33 -6.07 -11.68
N VAL A 41 -6.77 -7.23 -11.17
CA VAL A 41 -7.37 -7.36 -9.82
C VAL A 41 -6.33 -7.06 -8.75
N LYS A 42 -5.14 -7.68 -8.81
CA LYS A 42 -4.05 -7.41 -7.86
C LYS A 42 -3.67 -5.93 -7.81
N VAL A 43 -3.48 -5.29 -8.96
CA VAL A 43 -3.15 -3.86 -9.04
C VAL A 43 -4.27 -3.02 -8.41
N SER A 44 -5.53 -3.39 -8.62
CA SER A 44 -6.66 -2.68 -8.01
C SER A 44 -6.74 -2.88 -6.50
N VAL A 45 -6.41 -4.07 -5.98
CA VAL A 45 -6.30 -4.36 -4.55
C VAL A 45 -5.18 -3.51 -3.94
N VAL A 46 -4.00 -3.51 -4.55
CA VAL A 46 -2.85 -2.68 -4.11
C VAL A 46 -3.24 -1.20 -4.10
N SER A 47 -3.87 -0.70 -5.16
CA SER A 47 -4.31 0.70 -5.21
C SER A 47 -5.24 1.05 -4.03
N CYS A 48 -6.20 0.17 -3.69
CA CYS A 48 -7.06 0.38 -2.53
C CYS A 48 -6.29 0.33 -1.20
N ILE A 49 -5.33 -0.58 -1.06
CA ILE A 49 -4.46 -0.66 0.13
C ILE A 49 -3.63 0.61 0.26
N THR A 50 -3.05 1.11 -0.84
CA THR A 50 -2.28 2.36 -0.85
C THR A 50 -3.13 3.55 -0.41
N GLU A 51 -4.38 3.64 -0.86
CA GLU A 51 -5.32 4.67 -0.39
C GLU A 51 -5.65 4.53 1.11
N LEU A 52 -5.83 3.33 1.63
CA LEU A 52 -6.03 3.10 3.06
C LEU A 52 -4.79 3.50 3.89
N THR A 53 -3.60 3.22 3.36
CA THR A 53 -2.33 3.66 3.93
C THR A 53 -2.22 5.18 3.93
N ARG A 54 -2.64 5.86 2.84
CA ARG A 54 -2.70 7.32 2.76
C ARG A 54 -3.64 7.91 3.80
N ILE A 55 -4.88 7.41 3.88
CA ILE A 55 -5.91 7.86 4.84
C ILE A 55 -5.42 7.72 6.28
N SER A 56 -4.69 6.65 6.57
CA SER A 56 -4.17 6.36 7.91
C SER A 56 -2.91 7.15 8.26
N ALA A 57 -2.28 7.80 7.27
CA ALA A 57 -1.20 8.72 7.54
C ALA A 57 -1.69 9.98 8.28
N PRO A 58 -0.86 10.63 9.11
CA PRO A 58 -1.23 11.86 9.78
C PRO A 58 -1.45 12.97 8.76
N ASP A 59 -1.75 14.17 9.25
CA ASP A 59 -1.61 15.38 8.44
C ASP A 59 -0.16 15.89 8.40
N PRO A 60 0.35 16.35 7.24
CA PRO A 60 1.65 16.98 7.17
C PRO A 60 1.68 18.29 8.00
N PRO A 61 2.86 18.74 8.46
CA PRO A 61 4.19 18.14 8.30
C PRO A 61 4.47 17.00 9.29
N TYR A 62 5.12 15.93 8.81
CA TYR A 62 5.49 14.77 9.62
C TYR A 62 6.91 14.87 10.15
N SER A 63 7.14 14.54 11.41
CA SER A 63 8.47 14.21 11.91
C SER A 63 8.89 12.79 11.49
N ASP A 64 10.19 12.51 11.50
CA ASP A 64 10.70 11.15 11.24
C ASP A 64 10.15 10.13 12.25
N GLU A 65 9.90 10.55 13.48
CA GLU A 65 9.25 9.72 14.51
C GLU A 65 7.78 9.46 14.18
N GLN A 66 7.06 10.47 13.68
CA GLN A 66 5.67 10.30 13.27
C GLN A 66 5.57 9.35 12.07
N MET A 67 6.50 9.38 11.12
CA MET A 67 6.48 8.48 9.96
C MET A 67 6.65 7.00 10.38
N LYS A 68 7.45 6.72 11.41
CA LYS A 68 7.65 5.35 11.92
C LYS A 68 6.36 4.72 12.47
N PHE A 69 5.47 5.52 13.04
CA PHE A 69 4.23 5.02 13.64
C PHE A 69 3.10 4.79 12.62
N VAL A 70 3.29 5.16 11.36
CA VAL A 70 2.17 5.64 10.56
C VAL A 70 1.69 4.73 9.44
N CYS A 71 2.55 4.11 8.64
CA CYS A 71 2.04 3.58 7.37
C CYS A 71 1.87 2.07 7.25
N VAL A 72 2.21 1.30 8.28
CA VAL A 72 2.00 -0.15 8.29
C VAL A 72 1.36 -0.54 9.62
N TYR A 73 1.97 -0.16 10.75
CA TYR A 73 1.47 -0.51 12.08
C TYR A 73 -0.02 -0.19 12.30
N TYR A 74 -0.57 0.94 11.89
CA TYR A 74 -1.99 1.23 12.20
C TYR A 74 -3.02 0.42 11.38
N VAL A 75 -2.78 0.21 10.08
CA VAL A 75 -3.68 -0.61 9.23
C VAL A 75 -3.62 -2.08 9.63
N PHE A 76 -2.40 -2.58 9.94
CA PHE A 76 -2.18 -3.98 10.30
C PHE A 76 -2.49 -4.28 11.79
N MET A 77 -2.17 -3.39 12.74
CA MET A 77 -2.40 -3.62 14.18
C MET A 77 -3.85 -3.50 14.62
N LYS A 78 -4.74 -2.80 13.90
CA LYS A 78 -6.20 -2.89 14.17
C LYS A 78 -6.81 -4.20 13.66
N SER A 79 -6.09 -4.97 12.84
CA SER A 79 -6.55 -6.24 12.24
C SER A 79 -5.98 -7.50 12.93
N HIS A 80 -5.42 -7.34 14.13
CA HIS A 80 -4.50 -8.28 14.81
C HIS A 80 -5.00 -9.69 15.17
N ASP A 81 -6.11 -10.16 14.61
CA ASP A 81 -6.52 -11.57 14.74
C ASP A 81 -6.13 -12.45 13.55
N CYS A 82 -5.61 -11.90 12.43
CA CYS A 82 -5.47 -12.72 11.19
C CYS A 82 -4.16 -12.59 10.40
N PHE A 83 -3.29 -11.62 10.66
CA PHE A 83 -2.14 -11.37 9.78
C PHE A 83 -0.80 -11.69 10.47
N HIS A 84 -0.16 -12.79 10.08
CA HIS A 84 1.22 -13.09 10.45
C HIS A 84 2.19 -12.21 9.63
N LEU A 85 3.43 -12.03 10.12
CA LEU A 85 4.55 -11.36 9.43
C LEU A 85 4.69 -11.72 7.93
N THR A 86 4.27 -12.92 7.53
CA THR A 86 4.24 -13.39 6.14
C THR A 86 3.31 -12.57 5.23
N GLY A 87 2.20 -12.04 5.75
CA GLY A 87 1.27 -11.25 4.93
C GLY A 87 1.76 -9.84 4.62
N GLU A 88 2.56 -9.23 5.51
CA GLU A 88 3.11 -7.89 5.29
C GLU A 88 4.08 -7.88 4.11
N GLN A 89 4.92 -8.90 4.03
CA GLN A 89 5.86 -9.10 2.92
C GLN A 89 5.14 -9.33 1.59
N GLU A 90 3.99 -10.00 1.59
CA GLU A 90 3.17 -10.20 0.39
C GLU A 90 2.64 -8.89 -0.18
N ILE A 91 2.25 -7.93 0.67
CA ILE A 91 1.74 -6.63 0.21
C ILE A 91 2.86 -5.80 -0.42
N PHE A 92 4.08 -5.84 0.11
CA PHE A 92 5.23 -5.21 -0.53
C PHE A 92 5.58 -5.85 -1.87
N GLN A 93 5.56 -7.19 -1.96
CA GLN A 93 5.74 -7.89 -3.23
C GLN A 93 4.65 -7.53 -4.26
N LEU A 94 3.39 -7.46 -3.82
CA LEU A 94 2.27 -7.01 -4.64
C LEU A 94 2.43 -5.58 -5.13
N THR A 95 2.94 -4.69 -4.27
CA THR A 95 3.24 -3.31 -4.63
C THR A 95 4.30 -3.27 -5.73
N ILE A 96 5.39 -4.04 -5.58
CA ILE A 96 6.44 -4.13 -6.60
C ILE A 96 5.89 -4.67 -7.92
N MET A 97 5.11 -5.75 -7.90
CA MET A 97 4.44 -6.28 -9.08
C MET A 97 3.52 -5.25 -9.75
N ALA A 98 2.81 -4.44 -8.96
CA ALA A 98 1.96 -3.39 -9.50
C ALA A 98 2.81 -2.31 -10.20
N LEU A 99 3.93 -1.92 -9.60
CA LEU A 99 4.89 -0.97 -10.17
C LEU A 99 5.52 -1.48 -11.47
N GLU A 100 5.56 -2.79 -11.74
CA GLU A 100 6.07 -3.29 -13.02
C GLU A 100 5.30 -2.74 -14.23
N ASN A 101 4.03 -2.36 -14.02
CA ASN A 101 3.22 -1.72 -15.06
C ASN A 101 3.74 -0.35 -15.49
N LEU A 102 4.65 0.29 -14.73
CA LEU A 102 5.33 1.52 -15.15
C LEU A 102 6.18 1.30 -16.40
N SER A 103 6.79 0.12 -16.54
CA SER A 103 7.62 -0.25 -17.72
C SER A 103 6.83 -0.30 -19.03
N ARG A 104 5.51 -0.41 -18.97
CA ARG A 104 4.64 -0.50 -20.14
C ARG A 104 4.38 0.87 -20.78
N LEU A 105 4.76 1.97 -20.13
CA LEU A 105 4.63 3.38 -20.56
C LEU A 105 3.20 3.86 -20.93
N SER A 106 2.23 2.95 -20.97
CA SER A 106 0.81 3.17 -21.23
C SER A 106 0.03 1.89 -20.86
N GLY A 107 -1.27 2.01 -20.59
CA GLY A 107 -2.13 0.86 -20.29
C GLY A 107 -3.17 1.17 -19.20
N ARG A 108 -4.15 0.27 -19.04
CA ARG A 108 -5.27 0.48 -18.09
C ARG A 108 -4.83 0.57 -16.62
N CYS A 109 -3.68 0.01 -16.29
CA CYS A 109 -3.11 0.02 -14.94
C CYS A 109 -1.96 1.02 -14.76
N TYR A 110 -1.53 1.73 -15.80
CA TYR A 110 -0.37 2.63 -15.73
C TYR A 110 -0.61 3.78 -14.74
N LEU A 111 -1.77 4.46 -14.84
CA LEU A 111 -2.10 5.57 -13.93
C LEU A 111 -2.18 5.11 -12.48
N LYS A 112 -2.71 3.91 -12.23
CA LYS A 112 -2.73 3.33 -10.88
C LYS A 112 -1.32 3.06 -10.37
N ALA A 113 -0.43 2.53 -11.21
CA ALA A 113 0.96 2.29 -10.83
C ALA A 113 1.71 3.60 -10.52
N VAL A 114 1.43 4.68 -11.26
CA VAL A 114 1.98 6.02 -10.97
C VAL A 114 1.48 6.53 -9.61
N GLN A 115 0.17 6.43 -9.34
CA GLN A 115 -0.39 6.83 -8.04
C GLN A 115 0.17 6.00 -6.88
N ILE A 116 0.29 4.68 -7.05
CA ILE A 116 0.89 3.79 -6.06
C ILE A 116 2.33 4.23 -5.75
N LEU A 117 3.12 4.57 -6.76
CA LEU A 117 4.47 5.07 -6.60
C LEU A 117 4.52 6.38 -5.81
N GLU A 118 3.74 7.37 -6.24
CA GLU A 118 3.70 8.70 -5.60
C GLU A 118 3.42 8.58 -4.10
N TYR A 119 2.43 7.78 -3.71
CA TYR A 119 2.10 7.57 -2.31
C TYR A 119 3.15 6.76 -1.56
N THR A 120 3.68 5.68 -2.16
CA THR A 120 4.75 4.87 -1.57
C THR A 120 5.98 5.75 -1.23
N ALA A 121 6.29 6.71 -2.10
CA ALA A 121 7.33 7.69 -1.87
C ALA A 121 6.95 8.71 -0.78
N GLN A 122 5.73 9.27 -0.86
CA GLN A 122 5.23 10.27 0.09
C GLN A 122 5.25 9.76 1.53
N VAL A 123 4.80 8.52 1.74
CA VAL A 123 4.76 7.88 3.06
C VAL A 123 6.06 7.17 3.43
N ARG A 124 7.13 7.37 2.64
CA ARG A 124 8.46 6.80 2.86
C ARG A 124 8.40 5.29 3.16
N SER A 125 7.58 4.54 2.42
CA SER A 125 7.37 3.09 2.67
C SER A 125 8.67 2.29 2.67
N CYS A 126 9.72 2.77 1.99
CA CYS A 126 11.05 2.16 2.01
C CYS A 126 11.67 2.08 3.41
N LEU A 127 11.47 3.10 4.25
CA LEU A 127 11.96 3.07 5.63
C LEU A 127 11.27 1.99 6.45
N VAL A 128 9.96 1.81 6.22
CA VAL A 128 9.19 0.76 6.91
C VAL A 128 9.60 -0.62 6.42
N MET A 129 9.78 -0.80 5.10
CA MET A 129 10.31 -2.06 4.55
C MET A 129 11.68 -2.40 5.15
N GLN A 130 12.52 -1.39 5.40
CA GLN A 130 13.83 -1.59 6.01
C GLN A 130 13.71 -2.01 7.48
N ASP A 131 12.86 -1.34 8.25
CA ASP A 131 12.60 -1.69 9.66
C ASP A 131 12.02 -3.11 9.82
N LEU A 132 11.30 -3.60 8.81
CA LEU A 132 10.73 -4.95 8.75
C LEU A 132 11.66 -6.01 8.12
N GLY A 133 12.89 -5.64 7.73
CA GLY A 133 13.86 -6.54 7.12
C GLY A 133 13.49 -7.03 5.71
N CYS A 134 12.72 -6.23 4.96
CA CYS A 134 12.31 -6.51 3.57
C CYS A 134 13.35 -6.00 2.56
N ASP A 135 14.65 -6.21 2.83
CA ASP A 135 15.76 -5.71 2.00
C ASP A 135 15.70 -6.21 0.55
N ALA A 136 15.25 -7.46 0.35
CA ALA A 136 15.12 -8.05 -0.98
C ALA A 136 14.10 -7.28 -1.84
N GLN A 137 12.95 -6.95 -1.27
CA GLN A 137 11.89 -6.17 -1.92
C GLN A 137 12.37 -4.75 -2.24
N ILE A 138 13.10 -4.10 -1.31
CA ILE A 138 13.69 -2.77 -1.57
C ILE A 138 14.62 -2.83 -2.79
N VAL A 139 15.52 -3.81 -2.84
CA VAL A 139 16.45 -3.99 -3.96
C VAL A 139 15.70 -4.25 -5.27
N GLU A 140 14.66 -5.08 -5.25
CA GLU A 140 13.83 -5.37 -6.41
C GLU A 140 13.14 -4.11 -6.95
N MET A 141 12.59 -3.29 -6.05
CA MET A 141 11.96 -2.02 -6.40
C MET A 141 12.96 -1.07 -7.08
N PHE A 142 14.18 -0.94 -6.57
CA PHE A 142 15.22 -0.13 -7.21
C PHE A 142 15.62 -0.68 -8.59
N LYS A 143 15.77 -1.99 -8.74
CA LYS A 143 16.05 -2.62 -10.04
C LYS A 143 14.95 -2.33 -11.06
N LEU A 144 13.70 -2.33 -10.62
CA LEU A 144 12.57 -2.03 -11.47
C LEU A 144 12.60 -0.59 -12.01
N PHE A 145 12.96 0.38 -11.16
CA PHE A 145 13.14 1.76 -11.60
C PHE A 145 14.28 1.89 -12.60
N LEU A 146 15.44 1.29 -12.32
CA LEU A 146 16.60 1.33 -13.21
C LEU A 146 16.37 0.63 -14.56
N LYS A 147 15.37 -0.26 -14.66
CA LYS A 147 14.99 -0.93 -15.92
C LYS A 147 13.97 -0.11 -16.73
N THR A 148 13.23 0.77 -16.07
CA THR A 148 12.14 1.55 -16.66
C THR A 148 12.60 2.92 -17.18
N VAL A 149 13.67 3.47 -16.59
CA VAL A 149 14.39 4.69 -17.03
C VAL A 149 15.56 4.32 -17.93
#